data_AF-A0A4R4LWS2-F1
#
_entry.id   AF-A0A4R4LWS2-F1
#
_cell.length_a   1.000
_cell.length_b   1.000
_cell.length_c   1.000
_cell.angle_alpha   90.00
_cell.angle_beta   90.00
_cell.angle_gamma   90.00
#
_symmetry.space_group_name_H-M   'P 1'
#
loop_
_entity.id
_entity.type
_entity.pdbx_description
1 polymer ?
#
loop_
_entity_poly.entity_id
_entity_poly.type
_entity_poly.pdbx_seq_one_letter_code
_entity_poly.pdbx_strand_id
1 'polypeptide(L)'
;PDPGVIGELEVEIAMVRGESAVVVVTGEIDLRTADTLCARLVEARGEGPRRLVVDFAAVEFCDAAGLGALVGARNRIAVSGGEISLARVRPAQLRLLRITGLDRLFAVHPDVASALAEHDSSTTSR
;
A
#
# COMPACT_ATOMS: atom_id res chain seq x y z
N PRO A 1 1.76 28.84 -13.82
CA PRO A 1 1.26 27.81 -12.88
C PRO A 1 -0.23 27.56 -13.17
N ASP A 2 -0.54 26.43 -13.77
CA ASP A 2 -1.89 26.04 -14.17
C ASP A 2 -2.65 25.53 -12.94
N PRO A 3 -3.86 26.04 -12.60
CA PRO A 3 -4.62 25.64 -11.41
C PRO A 3 -5.26 24.23 -11.48
N GLY A 4 -4.81 23.38 -12.42
CA GLY A 4 -5.38 22.05 -12.68
C GLY A 4 -4.48 20.86 -12.35
N VAL A 5 -3.24 21.06 -11.90
CA VAL A 5 -2.37 19.95 -11.48
C VAL A 5 -2.68 19.59 -10.02
N ILE A 6 -3.82 18.92 -9.84
CA ILE A 6 -4.15 18.20 -8.61
C ILE A 6 -3.27 16.94 -8.61
N GLY A 7 -2.57 16.67 -7.50
CA GLY A 7 -1.41 15.77 -7.43
C GLY A 7 -1.65 14.40 -8.06
N GLU A 8 -0.93 14.12 -9.15
CA GLU A 8 -0.99 12.84 -9.85
C GLU A 8 -0.49 11.70 -8.95
N LEU A 9 -1.18 10.56 -8.97
CA LEU A 9 -0.75 9.38 -8.23
C LEU A 9 0.43 8.73 -8.96
N GLU A 10 1.57 8.63 -8.29
CA GLU A 10 2.67 7.79 -8.76
C GLU A 10 2.87 6.59 -7.84
N VAL A 11 3.22 5.46 -8.46
CA VAL A 11 3.47 4.20 -7.77
C VAL A 11 4.76 3.61 -8.34
N GLU A 12 5.77 3.46 -7.50
CA GLU A 12 7.10 2.97 -7.87
C GLU A 12 7.58 1.88 -6.91
N ILE A 13 8.24 0.85 -7.46
CA ILE A 13 8.95 -0.14 -6.64
C ILE A 13 10.31 0.44 -6.27
N ALA A 14 10.47 0.87 -5.03
CA ALA A 14 11.73 1.43 -4.55
C ALA A 14 12.82 0.37 -4.31
N MET A 15 12.43 -0.83 -3.89
CA MET A 15 13.36 -1.96 -3.70
C MET A 15 12.64 -3.30 -3.63
N VAL A 16 13.39 -4.37 -3.90
CA VAL A 16 12.97 -5.77 -3.70
C VAL A 16 13.99 -6.46 -2.79
N ARG A 17 13.51 -7.19 -1.78
CA ARG A 17 14.32 -7.95 -0.83
C ARG A 17 13.67 -9.30 -0.55
N GLY A 18 14.24 -10.37 -1.11
CA GLY A 18 13.68 -11.71 -0.99
C GLY A 18 12.27 -11.78 -1.58
N GLU A 19 11.30 -12.26 -0.82
CA GLU A 19 9.89 -12.27 -1.22
C GLU A 19 9.14 -10.95 -0.90
N SER A 20 9.83 -9.91 -0.43
CA SER A 20 9.22 -8.62 -0.10
C SER A 20 9.61 -7.54 -1.12
N ALA A 21 8.69 -6.65 -1.46
CA ALA A 21 8.99 -5.42 -2.20
C ALA A 21 8.43 -4.20 -1.47
N VAL A 22 9.16 -3.09 -1.53
CA VAL A 22 8.71 -1.80 -1.02
C VAL A 22 8.20 -0.97 -2.19
N VAL A 23 6.94 -0.57 -2.08
CA VAL A 23 6.27 0.25 -3.08
C VAL A 23 6.02 1.63 -2.49
N VAL A 24 6.56 2.66 -3.11
CA VAL A 24 6.34 4.05 -2.70
C VAL A 24 5.14 4.59 -3.47
N VAL A 25 4.23 5.21 -2.73
CA VAL A 25 3.06 5.89 -3.29
C VAL A 25 3.15 7.38 -2.97
N THR A 26 3.00 8.20 -4.00
CA THR A 26 3.05 9.66 -3.91
C THR A 26 1.74 10.26 -4.43
N GLY A 27 1.39 11.45 -3.93
CA GLY A 27 0.22 12.20 -4.40
C GLY A 27 -1.06 11.85 -3.65
N GLU A 28 -2.18 11.92 -4.37
CA GLU A 28 -3.53 11.78 -3.80
C GLU A 28 -4.17 10.43 -4.19
N ILE A 29 -4.80 9.79 -3.20
CA ILE A 29 -5.55 8.56 -3.39
C ILE A 29 -7.05 8.84 -3.23
N ASP A 30 -7.74 9.04 -4.34
CA ASP A 30 -9.16 9.39 -4.38
C ASP A 30 -9.92 8.50 -5.39
N LEU A 31 -11.18 8.83 -5.66
CA LEU A 31 -11.98 8.12 -6.66
C LEU A 31 -11.34 8.10 -8.07
N ARG A 32 -10.57 9.11 -8.45
CA ARG A 32 -9.95 9.22 -9.77
C ARG A 32 -8.70 8.35 -9.88
N THR A 33 -7.95 8.21 -8.78
CA THR A 33 -6.68 7.45 -8.76
C THR A 33 -6.82 6.05 -8.18
N ALA A 34 -7.98 5.70 -7.61
CA ALA A 34 -8.31 4.39 -7.04
C ALA A 34 -7.99 3.21 -7.97
N ASP A 35 -8.49 3.26 -9.21
CA ASP A 35 -8.28 2.17 -10.17
C ASP A 35 -6.80 2.05 -10.55
N THR A 36 -6.11 3.18 -10.72
CA THR A 36 -4.67 3.21 -10.99
C THR A 36 -3.89 2.62 -9.83
N LEU A 37 -4.15 3.03 -8.59
CA LEU A 37 -3.47 2.47 -7.41
C LEU A 37 -3.63 0.95 -7.37
N CYS A 38 -4.87 0.47 -7.55
CA CYS A 38 -5.13 -0.95 -7.50
C CYS A 38 -4.38 -1.71 -8.60
N ALA A 39 -4.40 -1.21 -9.83
CA ALA A 39 -3.71 -1.84 -10.96
C ALA A 39 -2.19 -1.88 -10.73
N ARG A 40 -1.60 -0.76 -10.31
CA ARG A 40 -0.14 -0.66 -10.10
C ARG A 40 0.35 -1.50 -8.93
N LEU A 41 -0.43 -1.65 -7.86
CA LEU A 41 -0.09 -2.58 -6.77
C LEU A 41 -0.13 -4.05 -7.23
N VAL A 42 -1.14 -4.42 -8.01
CA VAL A 42 -1.24 -5.78 -8.59
C VAL A 42 -0.10 -6.04 -9.59
N GLU A 43 0.28 -5.04 -10.38
CA GLU A 43 1.44 -5.11 -11.29
C GLU A 43 2.74 -5.24 -10.50
N ALA A 44 2.94 -4.43 -9.45
CA ALA A 44 4.13 -4.47 -8.60
C ALA A 44 4.30 -5.80 -7.87
N ARG A 45 3.18 -6.49 -7.58
CA ARG A 45 3.20 -7.87 -7.11
C ARG A 45 3.80 -8.80 -8.17
N GLY A 46 3.31 -8.71 -9.41
CA GLY A 46 3.73 -9.58 -10.51
C GLY A 46 3.80 -11.06 -10.13
N GLU A 47 4.81 -11.78 -10.64
CA GLU A 47 5.15 -13.14 -10.21
C GLU A 47 6.27 -13.18 -9.15
N GLY A 48 6.81 -12.02 -8.76
CA GLY A 48 8.02 -11.91 -7.95
C GLY A 48 7.76 -11.91 -6.43
N PRO A 49 7.73 -10.73 -5.79
CA PRO A 49 7.53 -10.64 -4.34
C PRO A 49 6.18 -11.24 -3.95
N ARG A 50 6.08 -11.90 -2.79
CA ARG A 50 4.80 -12.31 -2.19
C ARG A 50 4.23 -11.26 -1.26
N ARG A 51 5.06 -10.35 -0.76
CA ARG A 51 4.67 -9.36 0.25
C ARG A 51 5.00 -7.96 -0.25
N LEU A 52 4.01 -7.08 -0.24
CA LEU A 52 4.21 -5.67 -0.59
C LEU A 52 4.14 -4.82 0.67
N VAL A 53 5.19 -4.04 0.92
CA VAL A 53 5.19 -2.96 1.91
C VAL A 53 4.88 -1.67 1.16
N VAL A 54 3.69 -1.12 1.35
CA VAL A 54 3.28 0.13 0.70
C VAL A 54 3.61 1.29 1.62
N ASP A 55 4.43 2.20 1.12
CA ASP A 55 4.95 3.33 1.88
C ASP A 55 4.11 4.59 1.62
N PHE A 56 3.46 5.07 2.69
CA PHE A 56 2.49 6.16 2.65
C PHE A 56 3.09 7.52 3.00
N ALA A 57 4.40 7.64 3.19
CA ALA A 57 4.98 8.91 3.65
C ALA A 57 4.69 10.10 2.72
N ALA A 58 4.69 9.85 1.41
CA ALA A 58 4.42 10.86 0.39
C ALA A 58 2.95 10.88 -0.08
N VAL A 59 2.07 10.12 0.57
CA VAL A 59 0.62 10.21 0.34
C VAL A 59 0.07 11.41 1.10
N GLU A 60 -0.42 12.39 0.36
CA GLU A 60 -0.91 13.64 0.92
C GLU A 60 -2.37 13.52 1.37
N PHE A 61 -3.15 12.77 0.61
CA PHE A 61 -4.58 12.58 0.82
C PHE A 61 -5.01 11.14 0.49
N CYS A 62 -5.96 10.62 1.26
CA CYS A 62 -6.62 9.34 0.96
C CYS A 62 -8.06 9.37 1.48
N ASP A 63 -9.04 9.13 0.59
CA ASP A 63 -10.46 9.06 0.93
C ASP A 63 -10.98 7.61 0.99
N ALA A 64 -12.30 7.47 1.15
CA ALA A 64 -12.95 6.16 1.21
C ALA A 64 -12.82 5.35 -0.09
N ALA A 65 -12.77 5.99 -1.26
CA ALA A 65 -12.58 5.31 -2.53
C ALA A 65 -11.15 4.78 -2.63
N GLY A 66 -10.16 5.57 -2.21
CA GLY A 66 -8.77 5.14 -2.10
C GLY A 66 -8.57 3.95 -1.15
N LEU A 67 -9.25 3.95 -0.01
CA LEU A 67 -9.26 2.80 0.90
C LEU A 67 -9.91 1.56 0.25
N GLY A 68 -11.00 1.74 -0.50
CA GLY A 68 -11.62 0.67 -1.28
C GLY A 68 -10.67 0.07 -2.33
N ALA A 69 -9.85 0.90 -2.98
CA ALA A 69 -8.82 0.45 -3.92
C ALA A 69 -7.75 -0.41 -3.25
N LEU A 70 -7.27 -0.02 -2.06
CA LEU A 70 -6.32 -0.83 -1.29
C LEU A 70 -6.89 -2.20 -0.96
N VAL A 71 -8.16 -2.26 -0.54
CA VAL A 71 -8.86 -3.53 -0.26
C VAL A 71 -8.97 -4.37 -1.54
N GLY A 72 -9.31 -3.74 -2.66
CA GLY A 72 -9.35 -4.38 -3.97
C GLY A 72 -8.00 -4.96 -4.39
N ALA A 73 -6.90 -4.23 -4.19
CA ALA A 73 -5.55 -4.70 -4.49
C ALA A 73 -5.17 -5.88 -3.59
N ARG A 74 -5.38 -5.75 -2.28
CA ARG A 74 -5.14 -6.80 -1.28
C ARG A 74 -5.86 -8.08 -1.65
N ASN A 75 -7.16 -8.01 -1.95
CA ASN A 75 -7.94 -9.20 -2.27
C ASN A 75 -7.42 -9.91 -3.53
N ARG A 76 -7.07 -9.16 -4.58
CA ARG A 76 -6.50 -9.73 -5.82
C ARG A 76 -5.14 -10.37 -5.57
N ILE A 77 -4.27 -9.71 -4.81
CA ILE A 77 -2.94 -10.18 -4.43
C ILE A 77 -3.04 -11.43 -3.54
N ALA A 78 -4.03 -11.49 -2.64
CA ALA A 78 -4.26 -12.61 -1.76
C ALA A 78 -4.70 -13.89 -2.49
N VAL A 79 -5.38 -13.80 -3.64
CA VAL A 79 -5.73 -14.98 -4.46
C VAL A 79 -4.47 -15.76 -4.87
N SER A 80 -3.36 -15.07 -5.08
CA SER A 80 -2.06 -15.67 -5.40
C SER A 80 -1.16 -15.82 -4.17
N GLY A 81 -1.74 -15.88 -2.96
CA GLY A 81 -1.03 -16.14 -1.71
C GLY A 81 -0.04 -15.05 -1.30
N GLY A 82 -0.32 -13.79 -1.63
CA GLY A 82 0.48 -12.67 -1.15
C GLY A 82 -0.26 -11.69 -0.27
N GLU A 83 0.50 -10.75 0.26
CA GLU A 83 0.08 -9.89 1.36
C GLU A 83 0.47 -8.44 1.10
N ILE A 84 -0.29 -7.52 1.70
CA ILE A 84 -0.01 -6.08 1.69
C ILE A 84 0.06 -5.60 3.13
N SER A 85 1.15 -4.92 3.47
CA SER A 85 1.31 -4.14 4.69
C SER A 85 1.53 -2.67 4.35
N LEU A 86 1.15 -1.78 5.27
CA LEU A 86 1.25 -0.33 5.11
C LEU A 86 2.32 0.21 6.07
N ALA A 87 3.15 1.12 5.60
CA ALA A 87 4.15 1.80 6.41
C ALA A 87 3.95 3.32 6.36
N ARG A 88 4.29 4.02 7.46
CA ARG A 88 4.28 5.49 7.54
C ARG A 88 2.92 6.13 7.21
N VAL A 89 1.82 5.44 7.51
CA VAL A 89 0.45 5.96 7.32
C VAL A 89 0.20 7.12 8.29
N ARG A 90 -0.22 8.28 7.79
CA ARG A 90 -0.43 9.45 8.66
C ARG A 90 -1.68 9.27 9.56
N PRO A 91 -1.75 9.97 10.71
CA PRO A 91 -2.83 9.77 11.69
C PRO A 91 -4.25 9.97 11.14
N ALA A 92 -4.44 10.87 10.17
CA ALA A 92 -5.73 11.11 9.56
C ALA A 92 -6.23 9.89 8.77
N GLN A 93 -5.37 9.28 7.96
CA GLN A 93 -5.69 8.08 7.18
C GLN A 93 -5.85 6.85 8.09
N LEU A 94 -5.02 6.72 9.14
CA LEU A 94 -5.20 5.68 10.17
C LEU A 94 -6.57 5.77 10.84
N ARG A 95 -7.04 6.99 11.12
CA ARG A 95 -8.38 7.18 11.70
C ARG A 95 -9.48 6.73 10.75
N LEU A 96 -9.35 7.00 9.44
CA LEU A 96 -10.30 6.53 8.44
C LEU A 96 -10.30 4.99 8.34
N LEU A 97 -9.12 4.35 8.32
CA LEU A 97 -8.99 2.89 8.36
C LEU A 97 -9.70 2.29 9.58
N ARG A 98 -9.53 2.89 10.77
CA ARG A 98 -10.20 2.44 12.00
C ARG A 98 -11.71 2.63 11.98
N ILE A 99 -12.19 3.79 11.53
CA ILE A 99 -13.64 4.06 11.44
C ILE A 99 -14.31 3.10 10.46
N THR A 100 -13.63 2.75 9.37
CA THR A 100 -14.12 1.82 8.35
C THR A 100 -13.87 0.34 8.70
N GLY A 101 -13.17 0.04 9.80
CA GLY A 101 -12.79 -1.32 10.21
C GLY A 101 -11.74 -1.99 9.32
N LEU A 102 -11.13 -1.22 8.41
CA LEU A 102 -10.11 -1.70 7.47
C LEU A 102 -8.73 -1.83 8.12
N ASP A 103 -8.52 -1.26 9.31
CA ASP A 103 -7.33 -1.44 10.13
C ASP A 103 -7.07 -2.91 10.52
N ARG A 104 -8.10 -3.77 10.42
CA ARG A 104 -7.97 -5.23 10.63
C ARG A 104 -7.53 -6.00 9.38
N LEU A 105 -7.61 -5.38 8.20
CA LEU A 105 -7.26 -6.02 6.94
C LEU A 105 -5.79 -5.81 6.56
N PHE A 106 -5.17 -4.75 7.08
CA PHE A 106 -3.79 -4.40 6.79
C PHE A 106 -2.96 -4.42 8.07
N ALA A 107 -1.80 -5.06 8.02
CA ALA A 107 -0.75 -4.79 8.99
C ALA A 107 -0.24 -3.36 8.74
N VAL A 108 -0.19 -2.53 9.78
CA VAL A 108 0.27 -1.14 9.68
C VAL A 108 1.45 -0.92 10.60
N HIS A 109 2.55 -0.43 10.04
CA HIS A 109 3.83 -0.27 10.71
C HIS A 109 4.23 1.21 10.75
N PRO A 110 4.99 1.62 11.79
CA PRO A 110 5.47 3.00 11.90
C PRO A 110 6.44 3.36 10.77
N ASP A 111 7.19 2.39 10.24
CA ASP A 111 8.19 2.57 9.18
C ASP A 111 8.34 1.29 8.32
N VAL A 112 9.04 1.45 7.19
CA VAL A 112 9.30 0.37 6.22
C VAL A 112 10.18 -0.73 6.82
N ALA A 113 11.14 -0.37 7.67
CA ALA A 113 12.06 -1.33 8.26
C ALA A 113 11.33 -2.33 9.17
N SER A 114 10.39 -1.83 9.99
CA SER A 114 9.54 -2.63 10.87
C SER A 114 8.66 -3.58 10.06
N ALA A 115 8.07 -3.10 8.95
CA ALA A 115 7.27 -3.94 8.06
C ALA A 115 8.09 -5.07 7.42
N LEU A 116 9.30 -4.75 6.93
CA LEU A 116 10.21 -5.74 6.35
C LEU A 116 10.70 -6.76 7.38
N ALA A 117 10.97 -6.34 8.61
CA ALA A 117 11.43 -7.25 9.68
C ALA A 117 10.35 -8.27 10.09
N GLU A 118 9.07 -7.86 10.10
CA GLU A 118 7.94 -8.77 10.35
C GLU A 118 7.82 -9.83 9.25
N HIS A 119 7.98 -9.42 7.99
CA HIS A 119 8.00 -10.33 6.85
C HIS A 119 9.16 -11.34 6.88
N ASP A 120 10.34 -10.92 7.33
CA ASP A 120 11.50 -11.80 7.49
C ASP A 120 11.27 -12.83 8.62
N SER A 121 10.60 -12.42 9.70
CA SER A 121 10.27 -13.27 10.85
C SER A 121 9.22 -14.34 10.52
N SER A 122 8.21 -14.00 9.69
CA SER A 122 7.19 -14.96 9.24
C SER A 122 7.72 -15.97 8.21
N THR A 123 8.77 -15.60 7.47
CA THR A 123 9.45 -16.51 6.51
C THR A 123 10.35 -17.53 7.21
N THR A 124 10.90 -17.18 8.38
CA THR A 124 11.83 -18.04 9.13
C THR A 124 11.12 -19.12 9.96
N SER A 125 9.79 -19.05 10.09
CA SER A 125 8.99 -19.99 10.90
C SER A 125 8.33 -21.12 10.09
N ARG A 126 8.93 -21.56 8.97
CA ARG A 126 8.39 -22.64 8.13
C ARG A 126 9.41 -23.71 7.75
#